data_AF-A0A9N8JAG5-F1
#
_entry.id   AF-A0A9N8JAG5-F1
#
_cell.length_a   1.000
_cell.length_b   1.000
_cell.length_c   1.000
_cell.angle_alpha   90.00
_cell.angle_beta   90.00
_cell.angle_gamma   90.00
#
_symmetry.space_group_name_H-M   'P 1'
#
loop_
_entity.id
_entity.type
_entity.pdbx_description
1 polymer ?
#
loop_
_entity_poly.entity_id
_entity_poly.type
_entity_poly.pdbx_seq_one_letter_code
_entity_poly.pdbx_strand_id
1 'polypeptide(L)' 'MDQNDSLSRLQGLQADLVAFSESRLLNVDRLWTELEDSIADFRKLLDRQSKSDKSRQALKAGTLVHSGEKRTAR' A
#
# COMPACT_ATOMS: atom_id res chain seq x y z
N MET A 1 7.03 1.07 7.70
CA MET A 1 6.14 2.10 7.14
C MET A 1 4.78 1.48 7.02
N ASP A 2 3.81 2.05 7.71
CA ASP A 2 2.50 1.45 7.85
C ASP A 2 1.72 1.63 6.55
N GLN A 3 0.80 0.70 6.27
CA GLN A 3 -0.01 0.75 5.04
C GLN A 3 -0.82 2.05 4.91
N ASN A 4 -1.14 2.68 6.04
CA ASN A 4 -1.82 3.96 6.10
C ASN A 4 -0.91 5.10 5.57
N ASP A 5 0.39 5.06 5.89
CA ASP A 5 1.37 6.06 5.45
C ASP A 5 1.57 6.02 3.94
N SER A 6 1.62 4.82 3.35
CA SER A 6 1.75 4.65 1.90
C SER A 6 0.52 5.16 1.15
N LEU A 7 -0.69 4.99 1.70
CA LEU A 7 -1.91 5.49 1.07
C LEU A 7 -1.97 7.02 1.08
N SER A 8 -1.67 7.64 2.22
CA SER A 8 -1.66 9.10 2.33
C SER A 8 -0.62 9.75 1.40
N ARG A 9 0.55 9.14 1.24
CA ARG A 9 1.55 9.61 0.26
C ARG A 9 1.04 9.52 -1.18
N LEU A 10 0.45 8.38 -1.58
CA LEU A 10 -0.11 8.24 -2.92
C LEU A 10 -1.23 9.25 -3.22
N GLN A 11 -2.04 9.61 -2.22
CA GLN A 11 -3.06 10.66 -2.35
C GLN A 11 -2.44 12.05 -2.55
N GLY A 12 -1.35 12.36 -1.83
CA GLY A 12 -0.58 13.59 -2.03
C GLY A 12 -0.01 13.69 -3.46
N LEU A 13 0.64 12.63 -3.93
CA LEU A 13 1.15 12.55 -5.30
C LEU A 13 0.03 12.71 -6.34
N GLN A 14 -1.13 12.11 -6.11
CA GLN A 14 -2.28 12.24 -7.01
C GLN A 14 -2.77 13.70 -7.11
N ALA A 15 -2.83 14.43 -5.99
CA ALA A 15 -3.19 15.84 -6.00
C ALA A 15 -2.16 16.69 -6.78
N ASP A 16 -0.86 16.40 -6.60
CA ASP A 16 0.21 17.11 -7.31
C ASP A 16 0.18 16.83 -8.82
N LEU A 17 -0.10 15.59 -9.24
CA LEU A 17 -0.29 15.23 -10.65
C LEU A 17 -1.51 15.92 -11.29
N VAL A 18 -2.62 16.03 -10.56
CA VAL A 18 -3.80 16.77 -11.02
C VAL A 18 -3.46 18.24 -11.19
N ALA A 19 -2.82 18.87 -10.19
CA ALA A 19 -2.38 20.25 -10.28
C ALA A 19 -1.43 20.49 -11.46
N PHE A 20 -0.52 19.54 -11.74
CA PHE A 20 0.37 19.59 -12.90
C PHE A 20 -0.40 19.51 -14.22
N SER A 21 -1.34 18.56 -14.34
CA SER A 21 -2.16 18.38 -15.55
C SER A 21 -3.00 19.62 -15.88
N GLU A 22 -3.38 20.38 -14.86
CA GLU A 22 -4.14 21.62 -14.98
C GLU A 22 -3.25 22.87 -15.05
N SER A 23 -1.93 22.70 -15.24
CA SER A 23 -0.93 23.79 -15.30
C SER A 23 -0.91 24.71 -14.08
N ARG A 24 -1.34 24.20 -12.92
CA ARG A 24 -1.39 24.92 -11.63
C ARG A 24 -0.26 24.54 -10.68
N LEU A 25 0.61 23.60 -11.06
CA LEU A 25 1.72 23.20 -10.20
C LEU A 25 2.83 24.26 -10.23
N LEU A 26 3.05 24.93 -9.10
CA LEU A 26 4.04 25.99 -8.95
C LEU A 26 5.48 25.46 -8.82
N ASN A 27 5.65 24.19 -8.42
CA ASN A 27 6.96 23.59 -8.16
C ASN A 27 7.03 22.17 -8.71
N VAL A 28 7.74 22.00 -9.82
CA VAL A 28 7.94 20.72 -10.52
C VAL A 28 8.93 19.81 -9.79
N ASP A 29 9.93 20.38 -9.09
CA ASP A 29 10.93 19.60 -8.34
C ASP A 29 10.29 18.82 -7.19
N ARG A 30 9.23 19.38 -6.59
CA ARG A 30 8.42 18.68 -5.59
C ARG A 30 7.75 17.45 -6.20
N LEU A 31 7.15 17.58 -7.39
CA LEU A 31 6.50 16.45 -8.06
C LEU A 31 7.51 15.36 -8.43
N TRP A 32 8.71 15.74 -8.87
CA TRP A 32 9.79 14.80 -9.14
C TRP A 32 10.15 13.97 -7.90
N THR A 33 10.37 14.63 -6.77
CA THR A 33 10.72 13.97 -5.51
C THR A 33 9.61 13.02 -5.05
N GLU A 34 8.35 13.46 -5.07
CA GLU A 34 7.20 12.62 -4.68
C GLU A 34 7.02 11.40 -5.61
N LEU A 35 7.35 11.53 -6.91
CA LEU A 35 7.35 10.42 -7.85
C LEU A 35 8.42 9.39 -7.50
N GLU A 36 9.66 9.82 -7.24
CA GLU A 36 10.77 8.93 -6.86
C GLU A 36 10.45 8.17 -5.57
N ASP A 37 9.98 8.87 -4.54
CA ASP A 37 9.64 8.28 -3.25
C ASP A 37 8.47 7.28 -3.34
N SER A 38 7.53 7.51 -4.26
CA SER A 38 6.36 6.64 -4.45
C SER A 38 6.66 5.35 -5.22
N ILE A 39 7.81 5.23 -5.90
CA ILE A 39 8.17 4.01 -6.68
C ILE A 39 8.13 2.75 -5.81
N ALA A 40 8.68 2.83 -4.60
CA ALA A 40 8.73 1.69 -3.68
C ALA A 40 7.32 1.28 -3.22
N ASP A 41 6.44 2.24 -3.02
CA ASP A 41 5.06 2.00 -2.58
C ASP A 41 4.19 1.45 -3.73
N PHE A 42 4.40 1.91 -4.98
CA PHE A 42 3.79 1.30 -6.16
C PHE A 42 4.26 -0.13 -6.39
N ARG A 43 5.56 -0.39 -6.25
CA ARG A 43 6.09 -1.76 -6.34
C ARG A 43 5.45 -2.67 -5.31
N LYS A 44 5.31 -2.26 -4.05
CA LYS A 44 4.59 -3.04 -3.04
C LYS A 44 3.13 -3.28 -3.42
N LEU A 45 2.45 -2.30 -4.01
CA LEU A 45 1.06 -2.47 -4.46
C LEU A 45 0.95 -3.48 -5.61
N LEU A 46 1.92 -3.50 -6.52
CA LEU A 46 1.98 -4.46 -7.63
C LEU A 46 2.47 -5.85 -7.17
N ASP A 47 3.41 -5.90 -6.24
CA ASP A 47 3.97 -7.11 -5.62
C ASP A 47 3.02 -7.75 -4.60
N ARG A 48 1.93 -7.05 -4.22
CA ARG A 48 0.82 -7.66 -3.49
C ARG A 48 0.19 -8.71 -4.41
N GLN A 49 0.72 -9.93 -4.31
CA GLN A 49 0.12 -11.14 -4.85
C GLN A 49 -1.37 -11.08 -4.55
N SER A 50 -2.19 -11.15 -5.62
CA SER A 50 -3.61 -11.43 -5.52
C SER A 50 -3.79 -12.55 -4.51
N LYS A 51 -4.33 -12.21 -3.31
CA LYS A 51 -4.53 -13.08 -2.13
C LYS A 51 -4.02 -14.50 -2.38
N SER A 52 -2.77 -14.77 -1.99
CA SER A 52 -2.13 -16.06 -2.26
C SER A 52 -3.09 -17.20 -1.94
N ASP A 53 -3.24 -18.17 -2.84
CA ASP A 53 -4.07 -19.34 -2.58
C ASP A 53 -3.64 -20.07 -1.31
N LYS A 54 -2.39 -19.86 -0.85
CA LYS A 54 -1.89 -20.29 0.45
C LYS A 54 -2.60 -19.63 1.63
N SER A 55 -2.90 -18.33 1.58
CA SER A 55 -3.70 -17.66 2.62
C SER A 55 -5.15 -18.18 2.63
N ARG A 56 -5.76 -18.39 1.45
CA ARG A 56 -7.10 -19.01 1.34
C ARG A 56 -7.11 -20.48 1.80
N GLN A 57 -6.08 -21.25 1.50
CA GLN A 57 -5.93 -22.63 1.98
C GLN A 57 -5.68 -22.68 3.50
N ALA A 58 -4.88 -21.76 4.06
CA ALA A 58 -4.68 -21.65 5.50
C ALA A 58 -5.97 -21.26 6.25
N LEU A 59 -6.78 -20.37 5.65
CA LEU A 59 -8.12 -20.05 6.15
C LEU A 59 -9.09 -21.25 6.04
N LYS A 60 -9.07 -21.99 4.93
CA LYS A 60 -9.87 -23.23 4.76
C LYS A 60 -9.43 -24.36 5.70
N ALA A 61 -8.15 -24.41 6.07
CA ALA A 61 -7.58 -25.38 7.01
C ALA A 61 -7.72 -24.96 8.48
N GLY A 62 -8.45 -23.88 8.79
CA GLY A 62 -8.79 -23.47 10.15
C GLY A 62 -7.60 -23.05 11.03
N THR A 63 -6.41 -22.92 10.47
CA THR A 63 -5.19 -22.63 11.26
C THR A 63 -4.85 -21.14 11.14
N LEU A 64 -5.57 -20.31 11.90
CA LEU A 64 -5.11 -18.96 12.18
C LEU A 64 -4.01 -19.02 13.24
N VAL A 65 -2.75 -18.88 12.82
CA VAL A 65 -1.70 -18.42 13.74
C VAL A 65 -1.76 -16.89 13.75
N HIS A 66 -2.75 -16.36 14.43
CA HIS A 66 -2.67 -15.00 14.95
C HIS A 66 -1.71 -15.04 16.14
N SER A 67 -0.80 -14.07 16.20
CA SER A 67 0.27 -13.98 17.19
C SER A 67 -0.18 -14.41 18.60
N GLY A 68 0.30 -15.56 19.05
CA GLY A 68 0.58 -15.80 20.46
C GLY A 68 -0.56 -16.10 21.44
N GLU A 69 -1.78 -16.46 21.04
CA GLU A 69 -2.77 -16.95 22.03
C GLU A 69 -3.64 -18.10 21.51
N LYS A 70 -3.32 -19.32 21.97
CA LYS A 70 -4.18 -20.49 21.78
C LYS A 70 -5.32 -20.42 22.79
N ARG A 71 -6.53 -20.07 22.34
CA ARG A 71 -7.76 -20.31 23.13
C ARG A 71 -8.53 -21.46 22.50
N THR A 72 -8.50 -22.62 23.18
CA THR A 72 -9.36 -23.76 22.88
C THR A 72 -10.79 -23.44 23.33
N ALA A 73 -11.73 -23.39 22.38
CA ALA A 73 -13.14 -23.38 22.69
C ALA A 73 -13.61 -24.83 22.96
N ARG A 74 -14.36 -25.00 24.05
CA ARG A 74 -15.01 -26.25 24.45
C ARG A 74 -16.39 -26.33 23.79
#